data_AF-A0A496T3U7-F1
#
_entry.id   AF-A0A496T3U7-F1
#
_cell.length_a   1.000
_cell.length_b   1.000
_cell.length_c   1.000
_cell.angle_alpha   90.00
_cell.angle_beta   90.00
_cell.angle_gamma   90.00
#
_symmetry.space_group_name_H-M   'P 1'
#
loop_
_entity.id
_entity.type
_entity.pdbx_description
1 polymer ?
#
loop_
_entity_poly.entity_id
_entity_poly.type
_entity_poly.pdbx_seq_one_letter_code
_entity_poly.pdbx_strand_id
1 'polypeptide(L)'
;ISNAFAKWVEFAEPFTRLSYFGQMGGLDKEGQPRNLPQGSCNMYFACTAWAMATAAMLLKQRKYLEIAERQLHWILGYNPLEVSMMAGVGRGPGCYHTRMTACEGHEDGIIPGGILNGIRGGNGDVVKLGDTRTGNLVISDHLPVDYPLMDMDTYGWTYAYLPNEYWVPNNGLFVLAAVQVEQAMAYMK
;
A
#
# COMPACT_ATOMS: atom_id res chain seq x y z
N ILE A 1 25.01 -7.56 9.32
CA ILE A 1 23.69 -7.20 8.75
C ILE A 1 22.97 -8.40 8.12
N SER A 2 23.63 -9.26 7.31
CA SER A 2 22.97 -10.39 6.64
C SER A 2 22.24 -11.37 7.58
N ASN A 3 22.79 -11.71 8.75
CA ASN A 3 22.10 -12.57 9.73
C ASN A 3 20.79 -11.94 10.25
N ALA A 4 20.77 -10.62 10.45
CA ALA A 4 19.54 -9.93 10.86
C ALA A 4 18.47 -9.99 9.76
N PHE A 5 18.86 -9.79 8.50
CA PHE A 5 17.96 -9.95 7.37
C PHE A 5 17.49 -11.39 7.21
N ALA A 6 18.35 -12.39 7.42
CA ALA A 6 17.97 -13.81 7.36
C ALA A 6 16.87 -14.15 8.37
N LYS A 7 17.02 -13.72 9.63
CA LYS A 7 15.99 -13.91 10.66
C LYS A 7 14.72 -13.14 10.36
N TRP A 8 14.86 -11.92 9.84
CA TRP A 8 13.70 -11.10 9.48
C TRP A 8 12.91 -11.73 8.33
N VAL A 9 13.56 -12.20 7.25
CA VAL A 9 12.83 -12.86 6.14
C VAL A 9 12.21 -14.18 6.56
N GLU A 10 12.83 -14.94 7.46
CA GLU A 10 12.24 -16.17 8.01
C GLU A 10 10.90 -15.88 8.70
N PHE A 11 10.81 -14.76 9.42
CA PHE A 11 9.57 -14.29 10.02
C PHE A 11 8.60 -13.65 9.01
N ALA A 12 9.11 -12.83 8.10
CA ALA A 12 8.32 -11.95 7.25
C ALA A 12 7.75 -12.64 5.99
N GLU A 13 8.53 -13.52 5.36
CA GLU A 13 8.19 -14.14 4.08
C GLU A 13 6.85 -14.89 4.07
N PRO A 14 6.45 -15.63 5.12
CA PRO A 14 5.15 -16.29 5.16
C PRO A 14 3.95 -15.34 4.95
N PHE A 15 4.04 -14.09 5.41
CA PHE A 15 2.95 -13.10 5.26
C PHE A 15 2.71 -12.67 3.82
N THR A 16 3.65 -12.92 2.91
CA THR A 16 3.52 -12.59 1.48
C THR A 16 2.65 -13.60 0.73
N ARG A 17 2.29 -14.71 1.38
CA ARG A 17 1.51 -15.82 0.79
C ARG A 17 0.05 -15.84 1.24
N LEU A 18 -0.37 -14.85 2.02
CA LEU A 18 -1.75 -14.75 2.54
C LEU A 18 -2.75 -14.24 1.49
N SER A 19 -2.27 -13.84 0.31
CA SER A 19 -3.05 -13.27 -0.78
C SER A 19 -2.49 -13.70 -2.13
N TYR A 20 -3.37 -13.87 -3.12
CA TYR A 20 -2.99 -14.12 -4.51
C TYR A 20 -2.23 -12.96 -5.16
N PHE A 21 -2.31 -11.76 -4.59
CA PHE A 21 -1.62 -10.57 -5.10
C PHE A 21 -0.17 -10.45 -4.59
N GLY A 22 0.21 -11.22 -3.57
CA GLY A 22 1.58 -11.28 -3.05
C GLY A 22 2.02 -10.06 -2.24
N GLN A 23 1.10 -9.16 -1.87
CA GLN A 23 1.39 -8.06 -0.96
C GLN A 23 1.68 -8.60 0.45
N MET A 24 2.49 -7.86 1.20
CA MET A 24 2.86 -8.20 2.56
C MET A 24 1.65 -8.08 3.49
N GLY A 25 1.21 -9.20 4.05
CA GLY A 25 0.26 -9.20 5.15
C GLY A 25 0.89 -8.80 6.49
N GLY A 26 0.22 -9.14 7.57
CA GLY A 26 0.74 -8.96 8.92
C GLY A 26 -0.10 -9.69 9.95
N LEU A 27 0.05 -9.31 11.21
CA LEU A 27 -0.76 -9.83 12.31
C LEU A 27 -1.84 -8.82 12.67
N ASP A 28 -3.02 -9.30 13.07
CA ASP A 28 -3.97 -8.48 13.81
C ASP A 28 -3.59 -8.34 15.29
N LYS A 29 -4.48 -7.72 16.08
CA LYS A 29 -4.25 -7.44 17.50
C LYS A 29 -4.19 -8.72 18.32
N GLU A 30 -4.83 -9.78 17.85
CA GLU A 30 -4.90 -11.11 18.45
C GLU A 30 -3.76 -12.02 17.97
N GLY A 31 -2.87 -11.51 17.10
CA GLY A 31 -1.73 -12.26 16.58
C GLY A 31 -2.10 -13.26 15.49
N GLN A 32 -3.27 -13.12 14.85
CA GLN A 32 -3.66 -13.96 13.72
C GLN A 32 -3.14 -13.37 12.40
N PRO A 33 -2.69 -14.20 11.45
CA PRO A 33 -2.27 -13.72 10.13
C PRO A 33 -3.42 -13.10 9.33
N ARG A 34 -3.16 -11.93 8.74
CA ARG A 34 -4.08 -11.14 7.92
C ARG A 34 -3.38 -10.70 6.65
N ASN A 35 -4.06 -10.75 5.51
CA ASN A 35 -3.45 -10.27 4.26
C ASN A 35 -3.55 -8.74 4.10
N LEU A 36 -4.49 -8.11 4.83
CA LEU A 36 -4.71 -6.67 4.90
C LEU A 36 -5.06 -6.30 6.35
N PRO A 37 -4.10 -6.37 7.29
CA PRO A 37 -4.35 -5.90 8.65
C PRO A 37 -4.83 -4.44 8.65
N GLN A 38 -5.57 -4.02 9.69
CA GLN A 38 -6.20 -2.69 9.75
C GLN A 38 -5.21 -1.53 9.54
N GLY A 39 -3.93 -1.73 9.88
CA GLY A 39 -2.86 -0.76 9.68
C GLY A 39 -2.31 -0.66 8.25
N SER A 40 -2.68 -1.56 7.33
CA SER A 40 -2.12 -1.63 5.97
C SER A 40 -2.16 -0.28 5.25
N CYS A 41 -1.02 0.16 4.74
CA CYS A 41 -0.86 1.35 3.91
C CYS A 41 0.42 1.27 3.07
N ASN A 42 0.54 2.12 2.07
CA ASN A 42 1.59 2.05 1.06
C ASN A 42 3.00 2.25 1.60
N MET A 43 3.19 3.00 2.70
CA MET A 43 4.49 3.04 3.36
C MET A 43 4.95 1.66 3.86
N TYR A 44 4.05 0.78 4.32
CA TYR A 44 4.44 -0.57 4.76
C TYR A 44 4.87 -1.45 3.60
N PHE A 45 4.13 -1.40 2.48
CA PHE A 45 4.49 -2.15 1.27
C PHE A 45 5.81 -1.66 0.69
N ALA A 46 6.03 -0.34 0.65
CA ALA A 46 7.29 0.24 0.20
C ALA A 46 8.47 -0.16 1.11
N CYS A 47 8.31 -0.10 2.45
CA CYS A 47 9.31 -0.61 3.39
C CYS A 47 9.64 -2.09 3.14
N THR A 48 8.61 -2.93 2.91
CA THR A 48 8.83 -4.35 2.62
C THR A 48 9.54 -4.55 1.29
N ALA A 49 9.21 -3.79 0.24
CA ALA A 49 9.95 -3.84 -1.03
C ALA A 49 11.43 -3.55 -0.81
N TRP A 50 11.75 -2.44 -0.12
CA TRP A 50 13.13 -2.08 0.18
C TRP A 50 13.86 -3.19 0.95
N ALA A 51 13.23 -3.73 2.00
CA ALA A 51 13.83 -4.74 2.85
C ALA A 51 14.03 -6.08 2.11
N MET A 52 13.05 -6.52 1.33
CA MET A 52 13.12 -7.77 0.55
C MET A 52 14.14 -7.66 -0.59
N ALA A 53 14.24 -6.52 -1.27
CA ALA A 53 15.27 -6.28 -2.27
C ALA A 53 16.67 -6.30 -1.65
N THR A 54 16.83 -5.70 -0.47
CA THR A 54 18.08 -5.75 0.30
C THR A 54 18.42 -7.18 0.73
N ALA A 55 17.44 -7.96 1.21
CA ALA A 55 17.61 -9.38 1.53
C ALA A 55 18.01 -10.19 0.29
N ALA A 56 17.44 -9.92 -0.88
CA ALA A 56 17.78 -10.60 -2.12
C ALA A 56 19.28 -10.48 -2.43
N MET A 57 19.84 -9.27 -2.30
CA MET A 57 21.27 -9.01 -2.53
C MET A 57 22.15 -9.64 -1.45
N LEU A 58 21.80 -9.47 -0.16
CA LEU A 58 22.61 -9.95 0.96
C LEU A 58 22.62 -11.47 1.08
N LEU A 59 21.50 -12.12 0.78
CA LEU A 59 21.32 -13.57 0.91
C LEU A 59 21.45 -14.30 -0.43
N LYS A 60 21.60 -13.56 -1.54
CA LYS A 60 21.73 -14.08 -2.91
C LYS A 60 20.58 -15.02 -3.30
N GLN A 61 19.35 -14.62 -2.98
CA GLN A 61 18.15 -15.40 -3.27
C GLN A 61 17.14 -14.57 -4.08
N ARG A 62 16.96 -14.94 -5.35
CA ARG A 62 16.08 -14.23 -6.31
C ARG A 62 14.63 -14.14 -5.86
N LYS A 63 14.14 -15.13 -5.11
CA LYS A 63 12.77 -15.16 -4.56
C LYS A 63 12.43 -13.92 -3.74
N TYR A 64 13.40 -13.34 -3.02
CA TYR A 64 13.16 -12.12 -2.24
C TYR A 64 13.02 -10.88 -3.12
N LEU A 65 13.70 -10.85 -4.27
CA LEU A 65 13.50 -9.78 -5.25
C LEU A 65 12.11 -9.87 -5.89
N GLU A 66 11.61 -11.09 -6.17
CA GLU A 66 10.25 -11.28 -6.69
C GLU A 66 9.19 -10.77 -5.71
N ILE A 67 9.38 -11.04 -4.41
CA ILE A 67 8.51 -10.50 -3.35
C ILE A 67 8.59 -8.96 -3.32
N ALA A 68 9.79 -8.39 -3.46
CA ALA A 68 9.97 -6.94 -3.46
C ALA A 68 9.24 -6.27 -4.63
N GLU A 69 9.39 -6.82 -5.84
CA GLU A 69 8.69 -6.37 -7.05
C GLU A 69 7.16 -6.42 -6.84
N ARG A 70 6.64 -7.48 -6.21
CA ARG A 70 5.19 -7.59 -5.92
C ARG A 70 4.65 -6.47 -5.03
N GLN A 71 5.43 -5.93 -4.10
CA GLN A 71 4.95 -4.82 -3.27
C GLN A 71 4.82 -3.52 -4.08
N LEU A 72 5.74 -3.28 -5.03
CA LEU A 72 5.62 -2.13 -5.95
C LEU A 72 4.46 -2.34 -6.93
N HIS A 73 4.29 -3.55 -7.45
CA HIS A 73 3.15 -3.88 -8.31
C HIS A 73 1.81 -3.66 -7.60
N TRP A 74 1.69 -4.01 -6.32
CA TRP A 74 0.49 -3.70 -5.52
C TRP A 74 0.15 -2.21 -5.53
N ILE A 75 1.16 -1.36 -5.27
CA ILE A 75 1.02 0.11 -5.27
C ILE A 75 0.60 0.63 -6.65
N LEU A 76 1.09 0.00 -7.73
CA LEU A 76 0.88 0.43 -9.11
C LEU A 76 -0.33 -0.23 -9.80
N GLY A 77 -1.14 -1.01 -9.07
CA GLY A 77 -2.43 -1.52 -9.58
C GLY A 77 -2.60 -3.03 -9.65
N TYR A 78 -1.58 -3.82 -9.30
CA TYR A 78 -1.72 -5.29 -9.15
C TYR A 78 -2.34 -5.63 -7.78
N ASN A 79 -3.60 -5.27 -7.63
CA ASN A 79 -4.39 -5.42 -6.39
C ASN A 79 -5.86 -5.70 -6.77
N PRO A 80 -6.71 -6.16 -5.82
CA PRO A 80 -8.07 -6.62 -6.13
C PRO A 80 -9.02 -5.52 -6.61
N LEU A 81 -8.63 -4.25 -6.49
CA LEU A 81 -9.43 -3.12 -6.98
C LEU A 81 -8.97 -2.66 -8.38
N GLU A 82 -7.88 -3.22 -8.90
CA GLU A 82 -7.29 -2.83 -10.19
C GLU A 82 -6.99 -1.32 -10.29
N VAL A 83 -6.65 -0.69 -9.16
CA VAL A 83 -6.34 0.73 -9.07
C VAL A 83 -4.89 0.97 -8.69
N SER A 84 -4.21 1.82 -9.45
CA SER A 84 -2.96 2.42 -9.03
C SER A 84 -3.21 3.43 -7.92
N MET A 85 -2.45 3.28 -6.84
CA MET A 85 -2.42 4.22 -5.73
C MET A 85 -1.34 5.28 -5.91
N MET A 86 -0.65 5.30 -7.06
CA MET A 86 0.19 6.39 -7.53
C MET A 86 -0.56 7.21 -8.57
N ALA A 87 -0.84 8.47 -8.25
CA ALA A 87 -1.56 9.36 -9.15
C ALA A 87 -0.75 9.65 -10.42
N GLY A 88 -1.43 9.66 -11.57
CA GLY A 88 -0.80 9.86 -12.89
C GLY A 88 -0.15 8.61 -13.50
N VAL A 89 -0.20 7.46 -12.84
CA VAL A 89 0.26 6.17 -13.39
C VAL A 89 -0.88 5.16 -13.32
N GLY A 90 -1.25 4.55 -14.45
CA GLY A 90 -2.36 3.60 -14.50
C GLY A 90 -3.73 4.22 -14.17
N ARG A 91 -4.70 3.38 -13.83
CA ARG A 91 -6.05 3.81 -13.42
C ARG A 91 -6.06 4.17 -11.94
N GLY A 92 -6.35 5.42 -11.58
CA GLY A 92 -6.49 5.86 -10.19
C GLY A 92 -7.89 5.63 -9.61
N PRO A 93 -8.11 5.97 -8.32
CA PRO A 93 -9.41 5.83 -7.65
C PRO A 93 -10.45 6.88 -8.07
N GLY A 94 -10.06 7.93 -8.81
CA GLY A 94 -10.97 8.99 -9.26
C GLY A 94 -11.25 10.11 -8.24
N CYS A 95 -10.97 9.87 -6.95
CA CYS A 95 -11.08 10.89 -5.91
C CYS A 95 -9.90 10.87 -4.93
N TYR A 96 -9.55 12.05 -4.41
CA TYR A 96 -8.36 12.25 -3.58
C TYR A 96 -8.68 13.09 -2.35
N HIS A 97 -8.18 12.68 -1.18
CA HIS A 97 -8.24 13.51 0.02
C HIS A 97 -7.08 14.50 0.00
N THR A 98 -7.26 15.61 -0.72
CA THR A 98 -6.30 16.72 -0.77
C THR A 98 -7.04 18.05 -0.80
N ARG A 99 -6.45 19.09 -0.21
CA ARG A 99 -6.99 20.46 -0.30
C ARG A 99 -6.69 21.12 -1.63
N MET A 100 -5.79 20.54 -2.44
CA MET A 100 -5.45 21.04 -3.76
C MET A 100 -6.66 21.08 -4.71
N THR A 101 -7.71 20.29 -4.44
CA THR A 101 -8.97 20.33 -5.18
C THR A 101 -9.70 21.68 -5.10
N ALA A 102 -9.35 22.53 -4.13
CA ALA A 102 -9.87 23.89 -4.03
C ALA A 102 -9.11 24.91 -4.89
N CYS A 103 -8.01 24.51 -5.52
CA CYS A 103 -7.24 25.35 -6.43
C CYS A 103 -7.80 25.23 -7.85
N GLU A 104 -7.94 26.38 -8.54
CA GLU A 104 -8.37 26.45 -9.94
C GLU A 104 -7.45 25.57 -10.82
N GLY A 105 -8.06 24.70 -11.63
CA GLY A 105 -7.35 23.78 -12.52
C GLY A 105 -6.82 22.50 -11.86
N HIS A 106 -7.13 22.28 -10.58
CA HIS A 106 -6.74 21.09 -9.80
C HIS A 106 -7.94 20.38 -9.16
N GLU A 107 -9.15 20.61 -9.67
CA GLU A 107 -10.40 20.08 -9.14
C GLU A 107 -10.46 18.54 -9.17
N ASP A 108 -9.66 17.91 -10.03
CA ASP A 108 -9.49 16.47 -10.12
C ASP A 108 -8.68 15.86 -8.95
N GLY A 109 -7.99 16.70 -8.16
CA GLY A 109 -7.18 16.28 -7.01
C GLY A 109 -5.91 15.51 -7.37
N ILE A 110 -5.55 15.43 -8.65
CA ILE A 110 -4.41 14.65 -9.13
C ILE A 110 -3.12 15.42 -8.82
N ILE A 111 -2.21 14.75 -8.11
CA ILE A 111 -0.83 15.21 -7.91
C ILE A 111 0.07 14.14 -8.54
N PRO A 112 0.57 14.32 -9.78
CA PRO A 112 1.33 13.29 -10.47
C PRO A 112 2.52 12.76 -9.65
N GLY A 113 2.64 11.44 -9.54
CA GLY A 113 3.63 10.75 -8.71
C GLY A 113 3.29 10.71 -7.20
N GLY A 114 2.23 11.39 -6.77
CA GLY A 114 1.72 11.34 -5.40
C GLY A 114 1.22 9.94 -5.05
N ILE A 115 1.59 9.43 -3.87
CA ILE A 115 1.19 8.09 -3.41
C ILE A 115 0.20 8.19 -2.25
N LEU A 116 -0.94 7.56 -2.45
CA LEU A 116 -2.01 7.53 -1.47
C LEU A 116 -1.67 6.61 -0.30
N ASN A 117 -2.33 6.80 0.83
CA ASN A 117 -2.25 5.86 1.95
C ASN A 117 -2.60 4.44 1.54
N GLY A 118 -3.59 4.27 0.66
CA GLY A 118 -3.87 3.01 -0.01
C GLY A 118 -4.90 2.11 0.68
N ILE A 119 -5.11 0.95 0.08
CA ILE A 119 -6.20 0.00 0.42
C ILE A 119 -6.14 -0.40 1.89
N ARG A 120 -7.28 -0.29 2.58
CA ARG A 120 -7.48 -0.77 3.95
C ARG A 120 -8.18 -2.13 3.95
N GLY A 121 -8.00 -2.92 5.00
CA GLY A 121 -8.72 -4.19 5.16
C GLY A 121 -9.97 -4.03 6.02
N GLY A 122 -11.06 -4.68 5.60
CA GLY A 122 -12.24 -4.89 6.42
C GLY A 122 -11.94 -5.71 7.67
N ASN A 123 -12.78 -5.55 8.70
CA ASN A 123 -12.66 -6.29 9.96
C ASN A 123 -13.94 -7.04 10.36
N GLY A 124 -14.95 -7.13 9.47
CA GLY A 124 -16.25 -7.72 9.79
C GLY A 124 -17.25 -6.76 10.45
N ASP A 125 -16.78 -5.59 10.88
CA ASP A 125 -17.58 -4.55 11.54
C ASP A 125 -17.61 -3.27 10.68
N VAL A 126 -18.13 -2.19 11.28
CA VAL A 126 -18.07 -0.85 10.70
C VAL A 126 -16.65 -0.30 10.77
N VAL A 127 -16.03 -0.08 9.61
CA VAL A 127 -14.74 0.60 9.47
C VAL A 127 -14.97 2.03 9.00
N LYS A 128 -14.52 3.00 9.80
CA LYS A 128 -14.58 4.42 9.45
C LYS A 128 -13.34 4.81 8.65
N LEU A 129 -13.53 5.29 7.43
CA LEU A 129 -12.45 5.66 6.49
C LEU A 129 -12.13 7.17 6.50
N GLY A 130 -13.05 7.99 7.01
CA GLY A 130 -12.90 9.45 7.10
C GLY A 130 -12.79 10.01 8.53
N ASP A 131 -12.68 11.34 8.65
CA ASP A 131 -12.64 12.03 9.95
C ASP A 131 -14.05 12.17 10.55
N THR A 132 -14.31 11.44 11.63
CA THR A 132 -15.60 11.43 12.34
C THR A 132 -16.03 12.80 12.87
N ARG A 133 -15.09 13.74 13.07
CA ARG A 133 -15.40 15.08 13.59
C ARG A 133 -16.08 15.96 12.56
N THR A 134 -15.97 15.62 11.27
CA THR A 134 -16.53 16.43 10.17
C THR A 134 -18.01 16.17 9.91
N GLY A 135 -18.59 15.15 10.55
CA GLY A 135 -19.98 14.71 10.29
C GLY A 135 -20.18 13.99 8.95
N ASN A 136 -19.16 13.94 8.09
CA ASN A 136 -19.21 13.27 6.80
C ASN A 136 -18.58 11.88 6.92
N LEU A 137 -19.44 10.87 6.97
CA LEU A 137 -19.03 9.49 7.21
C LEU A 137 -18.78 8.78 5.88
N VAL A 138 -17.53 8.40 5.64
CA VAL A 138 -17.20 7.34 4.67
C VAL A 138 -16.90 6.09 5.48
N ILE A 139 -17.73 5.07 5.31
CA ILE A 139 -17.67 3.84 6.10
C ILE A 139 -17.75 2.62 5.20
N SER A 140 -17.09 1.56 5.63
CA SER A 140 -17.40 0.19 5.22
C SER A 140 -18.30 -0.42 6.27
N ASP A 141 -19.41 -1.03 5.87
CA ASP A 141 -20.40 -1.60 6.78
C ASP A 141 -20.46 -3.12 6.65
N HIS A 142 -20.00 -3.83 7.69
CA HIS A 142 -20.04 -5.29 7.80
C HIS A 142 -19.44 -6.07 6.61
N LEU A 143 -18.47 -5.48 5.90
CA LEU A 143 -17.73 -6.18 4.87
C LEU A 143 -16.80 -7.24 5.48
N PRO A 144 -16.52 -8.34 4.75
CA PRO A 144 -15.67 -9.40 5.25
C PRO A 144 -14.33 -8.91 5.78
N VAL A 145 -13.81 -9.65 6.74
CA VAL A 145 -12.42 -9.58 7.17
C VAL A 145 -11.52 -9.60 5.93
N ASP A 146 -10.57 -8.67 5.87
CA ASP A 146 -9.61 -8.51 4.77
C ASP A 146 -10.21 -8.08 3.42
N TYR A 147 -11.50 -7.70 3.39
CA TYR A 147 -12.08 -7.09 2.19
C TYR A 147 -11.36 -5.76 1.85
N PRO A 148 -10.95 -5.52 0.59
CA PRO A 148 -10.21 -4.33 0.22
C PRO A 148 -11.11 -3.09 0.22
N LEU A 149 -10.71 -2.07 0.99
CA LEU A 149 -11.46 -0.83 1.19
C LEU A 149 -10.68 0.36 0.64
N MET A 150 -11.29 1.06 -0.31
CA MET A 150 -10.85 2.34 -0.84
C MET A 150 -12.08 3.09 -1.35
N ASP A 151 -12.13 4.40 -1.12
CA ASP A 151 -13.23 5.19 -1.69
C ASP A 151 -12.96 5.42 -3.18
N MET A 152 -13.92 5.04 -4.00
CA MET A 152 -13.90 5.18 -5.46
C MET A 152 -15.26 5.64 -6.01
N ASP A 153 -16.19 6.01 -5.11
CA ASP A 153 -17.59 6.30 -5.47
C ASP A 153 -17.81 7.80 -5.77
N THR A 154 -16.79 8.64 -5.54
CA THR A 154 -16.82 10.08 -5.80
C THR A 154 -15.80 10.50 -6.85
N TYR A 155 -15.83 11.77 -7.25
CA TYR A 155 -14.88 12.34 -8.21
C TYR A 155 -14.18 13.58 -7.62
N GLY A 156 -12.89 13.69 -7.87
CA GLY A 156 -12.04 14.80 -7.46
C GLY A 156 -11.66 14.76 -5.98
N TRP A 157 -12.67 14.74 -5.10
CA TRP A 157 -12.46 14.84 -3.66
C TRP A 157 -13.26 13.84 -2.83
N THR A 158 -12.68 13.40 -1.70
CA THR A 158 -13.34 12.51 -0.72
C THR A 158 -12.98 12.86 0.73
N TYR A 159 -13.88 12.56 1.65
CA TYR A 159 -13.63 12.58 3.11
C TYR A 159 -12.80 11.37 3.60
N ALA A 160 -12.59 10.35 2.78
CA ALA A 160 -11.90 9.11 3.11
C ALA A 160 -10.37 9.27 3.13
N TYR A 161 -9.83 10.04 4.08
CA TYR A 161 -8.40 10.29 4.17
C TYR A 161 -7.57 9.01 4.42
N LEU A 162 -8.13 8.01 5.13
CA LEU A 162 -7.39 6.79 5.45
C LEU A 162 -6.93 6.05 4.18
N PRO A 163 -7.76 5.84 3.15
CA PRO A 163 -7.29 5.27 1.90
C PRO A 163 -6.81 6.29 0.84
N ASN A 164 -7.41 7.49 0.77
CA ASN A 164 -7.27 8.37 -0.40
C ASN A 164 -6.41 9.63 -0.16
N GLU A 165 -5.73 9.77 0.99
CA GLU A 165 -4.84 10.91 1.25
C GLU A 165 -3.42 10.67 0.75
N TYR A 166 -2.82 11.69 0.13
CA TYR A 166 -1.39 11.71 -0.17
C TYR A 166 -0.57 11.92 1.11
N TRP A 167 0.55 11.23 1.25
CA TRP A 167 1.39 11.42 2.43
C TRP A 167 2.87 11.32 2.11
N VAL A 168 3.66 12.25 2.64
CA VAL A 168 5.11 12.36 2.40
C VAL A 168 5.87 11.05 2.66
N PRO A 169 5.60 10.29 3.75
CA PRO A 169 6.23 8.99 3.98
C PRO A 169 5.95 7.96 2.88
N ASN A 170 4.74 7.92 2.31
CA ASN A 170 4.42 6.99 1.22
C ASN A 170 5.33 7.26 0.01
N ASN A 171 5.45 8.53 -0.38
CA ASN A 171 6.30 8.97 -1.48
C ASN A 171 7.78 8.68 -1.23
N GLY A 172 8.31 9.07 -0.07
CA GLY A 172 9.72 8.90 0.26
C GLY A 172 10.14 7.43 0.29
N LEU A 173 9.32 6.57 0.90
CA LEU A 173 9.60 5.14 1.01
C LEU A 173 9.44 4.42 -0.33
N PHE A 174 8.48 4.82 -1.17
CA PHE A 174 8.35 4.25 -2.50
C PHE A 174 9.58 4.55 -3.36
N VAL A 175 10.08 5.79 -3.36
CA VAL A 175 11.30 6.14 -4.12
C VAL A 175 12.48 5.33 -3.63
N LEU A 176 12.66 5.22 -2.30
CA LEU A 176 13.70 4.39 -1.71
C LEU A 176 13.59 2.92 -2.13
N ALA A 177 12.38 2.37 -2.11
CA ALA A 177 12.10 1.00 -2.49
C ALA A 177 12.34 0.74 -3.98
N ALA A 178 11.85 1.61 -4.86
CA ALA A 178 12.02 1.50 -6.31
C ALA A 178 13.50 1.51 -6.69
N VAL A 179 14.28 2.43 -6.13
CA VAL A 179 15.74 2.49 -6.36
C VAL A 179 16.42 1.20 -5.86
N GLN A 180 16.03 0.67 -4.70
CA GLN A 180 16.62 -0.55 -4.16
C GLN A 180 16.26 -1.80 -4.98
N VAL A 181 15.02 -1.88 -5.49
CA VAL A 181 14.58 -2.96 -6.38
C VAL A 181 15.38 -2.93 -7.68
N GLU A 182 15.54 -1.76 -8.30
CA GLU A 182 16.38 -1.60 -9.51
C GLU A 182 17.84 -2.00 -9.26
N GLN A 183 18.44 -1.59 -8.14
CA GLN A 183 19.79 -2.02 -7.76
C GLN A 183 19.89 -3.54 -7.57
N ALA A 184 18.91 -4.15 -6.91
CA ALA A 184 18.86 -5.59 -6.73
C ALA A 184 18.70 -6.32 -8.07
N MET A 185 17.86 -5.82 -8.98
CA MET A 185 17.74 -6.37 -10.34
C MET A 185 19.07 -6.33 -11.08
N ALA A 186 19.81 -5.22 -11.01
CA ALA A 186 21.13 -5.13 -11.64
C ALA A 186 22.18 -6.05 -10.99
N TYR A 187 22.16 -6.18 -9.66
CA TYR A 187 23.10 -7.02 -8.91
C TYR A 187 22.86 -8.53 -9.09
N MET A 188 21.61 -8.92 -9.35
CA MET A 188 21.18 -10.31 -9.43
C MET A 188 21.10 -10.86 -10.87
N LYS A 189 21.49 -10.05 -11.87
CA LYS A 189 21.75 -10.50 -13.24
C LYS A 189 23.03 -11.34 -13.30
#